data_AF-A0A646KE38-F1
#
_entry.id   AF-A0A646KE38-F1
#
_cell.length_a   1.000
_cell.length_b   1.000
_cell.length_c   1.000
_cell.angle_alpha   90.00
_cell.angle_beta   90.00
_cell.angle_gamma   90.00
#
_symmetry.space_group_name_H-M   'P 1'
#
loop_
_entity.id
_entity.type
_entity.pdbx_description
1 polymer ?
#
loop_
_entity_poly.entity_id
_entity_poly.type
_entity_poly.pdbx_seq_one_letter_code
_entity_poly.pdbx_strand_id
1 'polypeptide(L)' 'LDCAGQAGRTASALGVHRQTLYYRLSRVEQLTGLDLADGEDRLLLHMALKAARL' A
#
# COMPACT_ATOMS: atom_id res chain seq x y z
N LEU A 1 -0.83 -4.43 -2.11
CA LEU A 1 0.48 -4.94 -2.55
C LEU A 1 0.37 -5.81 -3.79
N ASP A 2 -0.82 -6.38 -4.02
CA ASP A 2 -1.14 -7.28 -5.14
C ASP A 2 -1.04 -6.62 -6.52
N CYS A 3 -1.15 -5.29 -6.61
CA CYS A 3 -0.89 -4.54 -7.85
C CYS A 3 0.59 -4.15 -8.03
N ALA A 4 1.52 -4.80 -7.32
CA ALA A 4 2.97 -4.56 -7.42
C ALA A 4 3.38 -3.07 -7.31
N GLY A 5 2.72 -2.30 -6.43
CA GLY A 5 2.98 -0.86 -6.25
C GLY A 5 2.38 0.06 -7.33
N GLN A 6 1.63 -0.47 -8.30
CA GLN A 6 1.06 0.33 -9.39
C GLN A 6 -0.19 1.11 -8.93
N ALA A 7 0.02 2.30 -8.36
CA ALA A 7 -1.05 3.14 -7.79
C ALA A 7 -2.24 3.38 -8.73
N GLY A 8 -2.00 3.57 -10.04
CA GLY A 8 -3.09 3.74 -11.01
C GLY A 8 -4.00 2.51 -11.11
N ARG A 9 -3.42 1.32 -11.24
CA ARG A 9 -4.18 0.07 -11.30
C ARG A 9 -4.88 -0.23 -9.99
N THR A 10 -4.23 0.05 -8.86
CA THR A 10 -4.86 -0.07 -7.54
C THR A 10 -6.08 0.85 -7.41
N ALA A 11 -5.98 2.10 -7.83
CA ALA A 11 -7.08 3.06 -7.76
C ALA A 11 -8.29 2.60 -8.59
N SER A 12 -8.06 2.15 -9.82
CA SER A 12 -9.09 1.57 -10.68
C SER A 12 -9.73 0.32 -10.07
N ALA A 13 -8.92 -0.62 -9.55
CA ALA A 13 -9.40 -1.84 -8.94
C ALA A 13 -10.25 -1.60 -7.69
N LEU A 14 -9.93 -0.55 -6.92
CA LEU A 14 -10.67 -0.16 -5.72
C LEU A 14 -11.84 0.80 -6.01
N GLY A 15 -12.02 1.26 -7.25
CA GLY A 15 -13.05 2.25 -7.60
C GLY A 15 -12.88 3.61 -6.91
N VAL A 16 -11.64 4.00 -6.59
CA VAL A 16 -11.35 5.28 -5.89
C VAL A 16 -10.55 6.24 -6.76
N HIS A 17 -10.67 7.53 -6.47
CA HIS A 17 -9.83 8.53 -7.11
C HIS A 17 -8.36 8.36 -6.69
N ARG A 18 -7.42 8.66 -7.60
CA ARG A 18 -5.97 8.58 -7.33
C ARG A 18 -5.56 9.38 -6.08
N GLN A 19 -6.12 10.58 -5.90
CA GLN A 19 -5.83 11.42 -4.74
C GLN A 19 -6.21 10.73 -3.42
N THR A 20 -7.37 10.06 -3.39
CA THR A 20 -7.82 9.30 -2.22
C THR A 20 -6.88 8.12 -1.94
N LEU A 21 -6.41 7.44 -2.98
CA LEU A 21 -5.41 6.38 -2.81
C LEU A 21 -4.11 6.92 -2.23
N TYR A 22 -3.56 8.01 -2.79
CA TYR A 22 -2.32 8.62 -2.28
C TYR A 22 -2.43 9.08 -0.84
N TYR A 23 -3.57 9.67 -0.46
CA TYR A 23 -3.83 10.02 0.93
C TYR A 23 -3.78 8.80 1.86
N ARG A 24 -4.39 7.68 1.44
CA ARG A 24 -4.36 6.44 2.22
C ARG A 24 -2.96 5.86 2.32
N LEU A 25 -2.19 5.86 1.22
CA LEU A 25 -0.81 5.36 1.21
C LEU A 25 0.08 6.21 2.13
N SER A 26 0.02 7.53 2.00
CA SER A 26 0.77 8.44 2.88
C SER A 26 0.41 8.24 4.35
N ARG A 27 -0.87 8.02 4.66
CA ARG A 27 -1.29 7.71 6.04
C ARG A 27 -0.72 6.38 6.54
N VAL A 28 -0.59 5.37 5.68
CA VAL A 28 0.05 4.09 6.04
C VAL A 28 1.53 4.34 6.35
N GLU A 29 2.25 5.04 5.47
CA GLU A 29 3.67 5.40 5.67
C GLU A 29 3.88 6.15 6.99
N GLN A 30 3.00 7.11 7.31
CA GLN A 30 3.05 7.85 8.59
C GLN A 30 2.81 6.97 9.81
N LEU A 31 1.91 5.99 9.73
CA LEU A 31 1.56 5.14 10.86
C LEU A 31 2.57 4.01 11.10
N THR A 32 3.22 3.53 10.04
CA THR A 32 4.14 2.39 10.12
C THR A 32 5.61 2.79 10.05
N GLY A 33 5.93 4.00 9.57
CA GLY A 33 7.29 4.45 9.30
C GLY A 33 7.94 3.79 8.09
N LEU A 34 7.16 3.10 7.26
CA LEU A 34 7.66 2.40 6.06
C LEU A 34 7.60 3.33 4.85
N ASP A 35 8.51 3.15 3.89
CA ASP A 35 8.48 3.78 2.58
C ASP A 35 7.84 2.83 1.55
N LEU A 36 6.65 3.15 1.03
CA LEU A 36 5.96 2.28 0.08
C LEU A 36 6.49 2.39 -1.35
N ALA A 37 7.37 3.36 -1.63
CA ALA A 37 8.16 3.38 -2.86
C ALA A 37 9.26 2.32 -2.82
N ASP A 38 9.80 2.01 -1.65
CA ASP A 38 10.80 0.96 -1.46
C ASP A 38 10.20 -0.45 -1.61
N GLY A 39 10.99 -1.35 -2.19
CA GLY A 39 10.56 -2.72 -2.48
C GLY A 39 10.55 -3.64 -1.25
N GLU A 40 11.52 -3.47 -0.37
CA GLU A 40 11.69 -4.27 0.84
C GLU A 40 10.63 -3.90 1.88
N ASP A 41 10.39 -2.61 2.08
CA ASP A 41 9.33 -2.11 2.96
C ASP A 41 7.93 -2.54 2.50
N ARG A 42 7.68 -2.52 1.18
CA ARG A 42 6.45 -3.13 0.62
C ARG A 42 6.31 -4.61 0.97
N LEU A 43 7.40 -5.37 0.82
CA LEU A 43 7.38 -6.80 1.07
C LEU A 43 7.11 -7.09 2.55
N LEU A 44 7.77 -6.36 3.44
CA LEU A 44 7.57 -6.42 4.88
C LEU A 44 6.11 -6.16 5.24
N LEU A 45 5.52 -5.08 4.72
CA LEU A 45 4.11 -4.77 4.94
C LEU A 45 3.18 -5.90 4.43
N HIS A 46 3.53 -6.56 3.31
CA HIS A 46 2.72 -7.66 2.76
C HIS A 46 2.70 -8.86 3.68
N MET A 47 3.86 -9.22 4.19
CA MET A 47 4.02 -10.34 5.10
C MET A 47 3.33 -10.06 6.43
N ALA A 48 3.47 -8.86 6.98
CA ALA A 48 2.80 -8.45 8.21
C ALA A 48 1.27 -8.51 8.09
N LEU A 49 0.71 -7.99 6.99
CA LEU A 49 -0.73 -8.04 6.74
C LEU A 49 -1.26 -9.47 6.57
N LYS A 50 -0.48 -10.35 5.92
CA LYS A 50 -0.82 -11.77 5.81
C LYS A 50 -0.76 -12.49 7.15
N ALA A 51 0.27 -12.23 7.93
CA ALA A 51 0.43 -12.82 9.27
C ALA A 51 -0.69 -12.39 10.22
N ALA A 52 -1.11 -11.12 10.17
CA ALA A 52 -2.20 -10.61 11.00
C ALA A 52 -3.60 -11.13 10.62
N ARG A 53 -3.74 -11.77 9.44
CA ARG A 53 -5.01 -12.35 8.96
C ARG A 53 -5.17 -13.83 9.36
N LEU A 54 -4.09 -14.46 9.82
CA LEU A 54 -4.07 -15.82 10.37
C LEU A 54 -4.48 -15.79 11.85
#